data_AF-A0A661F257-F1
#
_entry.id   AF-A0A661F257-F1
#
_cell.length_a   1.000
_cell.length_b   1.000
_cell.length_c   1.000
_cell.angle_alpha   90.00
_cell.angle_beta   90.00
_cell.angle_gamma   90.00
#
_symmetry.space_group_name_H-M   'P 1'
#
loop_
_entity.id
_entity.type
_entity.pdbx_description
1 polymer ?
#
loop_
_entity_poly.entity_id
_entity_poly.type
_entity_poly.pdbx_seq_one_letter_code
_entity_poly.pdbx_strand_id
1 'polypeptide(L)' 'PVVAAATATCLSMLAMHFTRSMHPPGGATAVTAVIGGATVHELGYYFVIVPVFFNSIILLSVAMAAATFREKNPFIEED' A
#
# COMPACT_ATOMS: atom_id res chain seq x y z
N PRO A 1 -10.08 -8.69 17.51
CA PRO A 1 -9.79 -8.14 16.16
C PRO A 1 -9.71 -6.60 16.10
N VAL A 2 -10.66 -5.86 16.69
CA VAL A 2 -10.72 -4.39 16.57
C VAL A 2 -9.48 -3.69 17.16
N VAL A 3 -9.06 -4.07 18.37
CA VAL A 3 -7.85 -3.50 18.99
C VAL A 3 -6.59 -3.82 18.17
N ALA A 4 -6.46 -5.06 17.69
CA ALA A 4 -5.34 -5.48 16.86
C ALA A 4 -5.30 -4.76 15.49
N ALA A 5 -6.47 -4.48 14.90
CA ALA A 5 -6.56 -3.75 13.64
C ALA A 5 -6.16 -2.28 13.83
N ALA A 6 -6.67 -1.64 14.90
CA ALA A 6 -6.33 -0.26 15.23
C ALA A 6 -4.83 -0.11 15.52
N THR A 7 -4.22 -1.03 16.29
CA THR A 7 -2.78 -0.99 16.57
C THR A 7 -1.95 -1.27 15.32
N ALA A 8 -2.35 -2.21 14.47
CA ALA A 8 -1.66 -2.49 13.20
C ALA A 8 -1.67 -1.28 12.26
N THR A 9 -2.81 -0.60 12.11
CA THR A 9 -2.91 0.61 11.27
C THR A 9 -2.08 1.75 11.83
N CYS A 10 -2.19 2.04 13.13
CA CYS A 10 -1.40 3.10 13.76
C CYS A 10 0.10 2.84 13.63
N LEU A 11 0.54 1.59 13.84
CA LEU A 11 1.95 1.21 13.72
C LEU A 11 2.43 1.31 12.27
N SER A 12 1.60 0.90 11.30
CA SER A 12 1.88 1.05 9.87
C SER A 12 2.02 2.53 9.48
N MET A 13 1.12 3.39 9.93
CA MET A 13 1.16 4.83 9.68
C MET A 13 2.40 5.48 10.30
N LEU A 14 2.75 5.11 11.54
CA LEU A 14 3.95 5.59 12.22
C LEU A 14 5.21 5.17 11.48
N ALA A 15 5.31 3.90 11.08
CA ALA A 15 6.45 3.39 10.32
C ALA A 15 6.62 4.16 9.00
N MET A 16 5.53 4.37 8.25
CA MET A 16 5.53 5.15 7.00
C MET A 16 5.92 6.61 7.22
N HIS A 17 5.53 7.20 8.35
CA HIS A 17 5.93 8.55 8.72
C HIS A 17 7.44 8.62 8.95
N PHE A 18 8.00 7.68 9.70
CA PHE A 18 9.45 7.58 9.92
C PHE A 18 10.23 7.36 8.63
N THR A 19 9.73 6.53 7.72
CA THR A 19 10.36 6.27 6.42
C THR A 19 10.05 7.34 5.36
N ARG A 20 9.29 8.39 5.71
CA ARG A 20 8.81 9.47 4.81
C ARG A 20 8.05 8.95 3.58
N SER A 21 7.50 7.75 3.66
CA SER A 21 6.80 7.07 2.57
C SER A 21 5.33 6.88 2.92
N MET A 22 4.63 8.00 3.20
CA MET A 22 3.20 7.96 3.52
C MET A 22 2.40 7.45 2.31
N HIS A 23 1.98 6.20 2.40
CA HIS A 23 1.11 5.55 1.43
C HIS A 23 -0.17 5.13 2.16
N PRO A 24 -1.22 6.00 2.19
CA PRO A 24 -2.48 5.72 2.87
C PRO A 24 -3.11 4.34 2.57
N PRO A 25 -2.99 3.79 1.34
CA PRO A 25 -3.47 2.43 1.06
C PRO A 25 -2.80 1.35 1.92
N GLY A 26 -1.56 1.54 2.35
CA GLY A 26 -0.85 0.57 3.18
C GLY A 26 -1.46 0.40 4.58
N GLY A 27 -2.09 1.45 5.12
CA GLY A 27 -2.86 1.36 6.36
C GLY A 27 -4.11 0.47 6.23
N ALA A 28 -4.81 0.56 5.10
CA ALA A 28 -5.96 -0.29 4.79
C ALA A 28 -5.54 -1.76 4.58
N THR A 29 -4.37 -1.98 3.98
CA THR A 29 -3.77 -3.32 3.84
C THR A 29 -3.44 -3.94 5.21
N ALA A 30 -2.94 -3.15 6.16
CA ALA A 30 -2.66 -3.61 7.53
C ALA A 30 -3.94 -4.02 8.27
N VAL A 31 -5.05 -3.28 8.13
CA VAL A 31 -6.35 -3.68 8.67
C VAL A 31 -6.82 -4.99 8.06
N THR A 32 -6.70 -5.11 6.73
CA THR A 32 -7.11 -6.30 5.99
C THR A 32 -6.35 -7.54 6.43
N ALA A 33 -5.05 -7.42 6.75
CA ALA A 33 -4.28 -8.52 7.31
C ALA A 33 -4.83 -9.03 8.65
N VAL A 34 -5.41 -8.15 9.47
CA VAL A 34 -5.95 -8.48 10.80
C VAL A 34 -7.41 -8.97 10.74
N ILE A 35 -8.20 -8.43 9.81
CA ILE A 35 -9.65 -8.70 9.72
C ILE A 35 -10.01 -9.72 8.63
N GLY A 36 -9.13 -9.95 7.65
CA GLY A 36 -9.38 -10.67 6.39
C GLY A 36 -9.78 -12.15 6.48
N GLY A 37 -10.04 -12.69 7.68
CA GLY A 37 -10.59 -14.02 7.89
C GLY A 37 -9.59 -15.15 7.62
N ALA A 38 -10.11 -16.38 7.59
CA ALA A 38 -9.31 -17.61 7.50
C ALA A 38 -8.42 -17.64 6.25
N THR A 39 -8.88 -17.13 5.10
CA THR A 39 -8.13 -17.13 3.84
C THR A 39 -6.88 -16.27 3.89
N VAL A 40 -6.92 -15.11 4.57
CA VAL A 40 -5.74 -14.25 4.73
C VAL A 40 -4.76 -14.83 5.77
N HIS A 41 -5.29 -15.45 6.83
CA HIS A 41 -4.48 -16.15 7.83
C HIS A 41 -3.86 -17.46 7.29
N GLU A 42 -4.54 -18.21 6.41
CA GLU A 42 -4.00 -19.41 5.75
C GLU A 42 -2.87 -19.07 4.80
N LEU A 43 -2.96 -17.94 4.09
CA LEU A 43 -1.84 -17.44 3.29
C LEU A 43 -0.66 -17.00 4.17
N GLY A 44 -0.89 -16.63 5.43
CA GLY A 44 0.15 -16.21 6.36
C GLY A 44 1.05 -15.13 5.76
N TYR A 45 2.38 -15.31 5.83
CA TYR A 45 3.34 -14.37 5.23
C TYR A 45 3.29 -14.30 3.70
N TYR A 46 2.70 -15.27 3.01
CA TYR A 46 2.48 -15.17 1.56
C TYR A 46 1.53 -14.04 1.20
N PHE A 47 0.66 -13.60 2.11
CA PHE A 47 -0.17 -12.40 1.89
C PHE A 47 0.70 -11.14 1.69
N VAL A 48 1.82 -11.01 2.39
CA VAL A 48 2.70 -9.85 2.22
C VAL A 48 3.40 -9.88 0.86
N ILE A 49 3.84 -11.06 0.41
CA ILE A 49 4.61 -11.20 -0.83
C ILE A 49 3.71 -11.22 -2.06
N VAL A 50 2.62 -11.98 -2.03
CA VAL A 50 1.83 -12.21 -3.24
C VAL A 50 0.86 -11.06 -3.47
N PRO A 51 -0.17 -10.81 -2.65
CA PRO A 51 -1.10 -9.72 -2.91
C PRO A 51 -0.52 -8.33 -2.65
N VAL A 52 0.29 -8.10 -1.61
CA VAL A 52 0.70 -6.73 -1.28
C VAL A 52 1.87 -6.24 -2.16
N PHE A 53 2.93 -7.04 -2.29
CA PHE A 53 4.10 -6.65 -3.07
C PHE A 53 3.84 -6.66 -4.58
N PHE A 54 3.17 -7.68 -5.14
CA PHE A 54 2.83 -7.63 -6.58
C PHE A 54 1.85 -6.51 -6.90
N ASN A 55 0.84 -6.23 -6.07
CA ASN A 55 -0.07 -5.12 -6.33
C ASN A 55 0.71 -3.79 -6.38
N SER A 56 1.62 -3.59 -5.45
CA SER A 56 2.49 -2.41 -5.43
C SER A 56 3.36 -2.32 -6.71
N ILE A 57 3.95 -3.44 -7.16
CA ILE A 57 4.71 -3.48 -8.42
C ILE A 57 3.83 -3.17 -9.63
N ILE A 58 2.62 -3.72 -9.69
CA ILE A 58 1.69 -3.50 -10.80
C ILE A 58 1.31 -2.02 -10.87
N LEU A 59 0.91 -1.42 -9.74
CA LEU A 59 0.58 0.00 -9.68
C LEU A 59 1.77 0.88 -10.03
N LEU A 60 2.97 0.54 -9.55
CA LEU A 60 4.20 1.26 -9.88
C LEU A 60 4.52 1.17 -11.38
N SER A 61 4.40 -0.03 -11.95
CA SER A 61 4.65 -0.29 -13.38
C SER A 61 3.69 0.50 -14.26
N VAL A 62 2.39 0.51 -13.91
CA VAL A 62 1.37 1.28 -14.62
C VAL A 62 1.64 2.78 -14.48
N ALA A 63 1.97 3.26 -13.27
CA ALA A 63 2.29 4.67 -13.04
C ALA A 63 3.53 5.10 -13.85
N MET A 64 4.58 4.27 -13.90
CA MET A 64 5.77 4.54 -14.71
C MET A 64 5.50 4.51 -16.20
N ALA A 65 4.72 3.54 -16.68
CA ALA A 65 4.33 3.48 -18.09
C ALA A 65 3.54 4.73 -18.47
N ALA A 66 2.52 5.08 -17.69
CA ALA A 66 1.71 6.28 -17.92
C ALA A 66 2.57 7.56 -17.86
N ALA A 67 3.51 7.66 -16.91
CA ALA A 67 4.45 8.78 -16.85
C ALA A 67 5.39 8.86 -18.06
N THR A 68 5.83 7.71 -18.59
CA THR A 68 6.72 7.63 -19.75
C THR A 68 6.00 8.03 -21.05
N PHE A 69 4.73 7.67 -21.20
CA PHE A 69 3.91 8.07 -22.35
C PHE A 69 3.41 9.52 -22.27
N ARG A 70 3.68 10.22 -21.17
CA ARG A 70 3.13 11.55 -20.92
C ARG A 70 4.13 12.64 -21.28
N GLU A 71 3.81 13.39 -22.33
CA GLU A 71 4.65 14.48 -22.88
C GLU A 71 4.67 15.74 -21.98
N LYS A 72 3.60 15.99 -21.20
CA LYS A 72 3.51 17.11 -20.24
C LYS A 72 3.03 16.67 -18.86
N ASN A 73 3.78 17.08 -17.83
CA ASN A 73 3.36 16.93 -16.45
C ASN A 73 2.22 17.93 -16.14
N PRO A 74 1.04 17.46 -15.68
CA PRO A 74 -0.13 18.30 -15.45
C PRO A 74 -0.04 19.09 -14.14
N PHE A 75 0.99 18.82 -13.34
CA PHE A 75 1.20 19.40 -12.02
C PHE A 75 2.21 20.56 -12.05
N ILE A 76 2.72 20.89 -13.24
CA ILE A 76 3.48 22.10 -13.49
C ILE A 76 2.55 22.97 -14.33
N GLU A 77 1.97 24.00 -13.72
CA GLU A 77 1.35 25.09 -14.47
C GLU A 77 2.50 25.79 -15.24
N GLU A 78 2.44 25.80 -16.57
CA GLU A 78 3.31 26.67 -17.35
C GLU A 78 2.80 28.11 -17.18
N ASP A 79 3.69 28.99 -16.73
CA ASP A 79 3.46 30.44 -16.64
C ASP A 79 3.25 31.08 -18.03
#